data_AF-A0A8T5UX32-F1
#
_entry.id   AF-A0A8T5UX32-F1
#
_cell.length_a   1.000
_cell.length_b   1.000
_cell.length_c   1.000
_cell.angle_alpha   90.00
_cell.angle_beta   90.00
_cell.angle_gamma   90.00
#
_symmetry.space_group_name_H-M   'P 1'
#
loop_
_entity.id
_entity.type
_entity.pdbx_description
1 polymer ?
#
loop_
_entity_poly.entity_id
_entity_poly.type
_entity_poly.pdbx_seq_one_letter_code
_entity_poly.pdbx_strand_id
1 'polypeptide(L)'
;ILCFLGVYRDKKECQDFGRVLTSMVLGNRVIFGSVSSDKIHFKMGLNDMFMIKSVHGNVMEQMITQKLPIRDFSEAFSRQKTDIKSVIYF
;
A
#
# COMPACT_ATOMS: atom_id res chain seq x y z
N ILE A 1 -14.60 8.87 -1.97
CA ILE A 1 -13.55 8.95 -0.92
C ILE A 1 -12.20 8.99 -1.64
N LEU A 2 -11.32 9.91 -1.29
CA LEU A 2 -9.93 9.93 -1.74
C LEU A 2 -9.02 9.79 -0.52
N CYS A 3 -8.18 8.75 -0.49
CA CYS A 3 -7.29 8.45 0.63
C CYS A 3 -5.84 8.49 0.17
N PHE A 4 -5.00 9.25 0.87
CA PHE A 4 -3.56 9.25 0.66
C PHE A 4 -2.90 8.27 1.64
N LEU A 5 -2.30 7.20 1.11
CA LEU A 5 -1.66 6.12 1.89
C LEU A 5 -0.12 6.20 1.92
N GLY A 6 0.45 7.34 1.53
CA GLY A 6 1.90 7.50 1.46
C GLY A 6 2.34 8.96 1.39
N VAL A 7 3.58 9.19 1.78
CA VAL A 7 4.24 10.49 1.65
C VAL A 7 4.90 10.54 0.27
N TYR A 8 4.39 11.41 -0.58
CA TYR A 8 4.92 11.61 -1.93
C TYR A 8 5.97 12.72 -1.91
N ARG A 9 6.97 12.62 -2.79
CA ARG A 9 7.87 13.74 -3.10
C ARG A 9 7.08 14.88 -3.72
N ASP A 10 7.59 16.10 -3.58
CA ASP A 10 7.02 17.28 -4.21
C ASP A 10 6.81 17.05 -5.71
N LYS A 11 5.62 17.39 -6.18
CA LYS A 11 5.23 17.34 -7.59
C LYS A 11 4.55 18.65 -7.97
N LYS A 12 4.64 18.98 -9.25
CA LYS A 12 3.86 20.09 -9.81
C LYS A 12 2.36 19.85 -9.59
N GLU A 13 1.67 20.97 -9.38
CA GLU A 13 0.25 21.05 -9.11
C GLU A 13 -0.57 20.42 -10.25
N CYS A 14 -1.72 19.82 -9.91
CA CYS A 14 -2.66 19.33 -10.90
C CYS A 14 -3.36 20.52 -11.58
N GLN A 15 -3.27 20.63 -12.91
CA GLN A 15 -3.91 21.71 -13.67
C GLN A 15 -5.45 21.75 -13.51
N ASP A 16 -6.08 20.65 -13.09
CA ASP A 16 -7.54 20.52 -13.00
C ASP A 16 -8.04 20.36 -11.54
N PHE A 17 -7.34 20.97 -10.59
CA PHE A 17 -7.73 20.88 -9.17
C PHE A 17 -9.12 21.46 -8.89
N GLY A 18 -9.57 22.45 -9.69
CA GLY A 18 -10.92 23.03 -9.58
C GLY A 18 -12.03 22.01 -9.76
N ARG A 19 -11.93 21.09 -10.75
CA ARG A 19 -12.93 20.03 -10.92
C ARG A 19 -12.94 19.04 -9.76
N VAL A 20 -11.78 18.77 -9.16
CA VAL A 20 -11.70 17.94 -7.95
C VAL A 20 -12.54 18.58 -6.86
N LEU A 21 -12.35 19.88 -6.58
CA LEU A 21 -13.10 20.61 -5.56
C LEU A 21 -14.61 20.63 -5.84
N THR A 22 -15.03 20.91 -7.08
CA THR A 22 -16.46 20.87 -7.46
C THR A 22 -17.07 19.49 -7.20
N SER A 23 -16.36 18.41 -7.57
CA SER A 23 -16.83 17.03 -7.34
C SER A 23 -16.91 16.67 -5.85
N MET A 24 -16.05 17.28 -5.02
CA MET A 24 -16.04 17.05 -3.58
C MET A 24 -17.26 17.69 -2.91
N VAL A 25 -17.56 18.94 -3.25
CA VAL A 25 -18.71 19.67 -2.69
C VAL A 25 -20.02 19.05 -3.14
N LEU A 26 -20.25 18.90 -4.46
CA LEU A 26 -21.51 18.37 -4.98
C LEU A 26 -21.79 16.93 -4.54
N GLY A 27 -20.73 16.16 -4.29
CA GLY A 27 -20.83 14.76 -3.89
C GLY A 27 -20.64 14.49 -2.40
N ASN A 28 -20.49 15.53 -1.55
CA ASN A 28 -20.13 15.38 -0.13
C ASN A 28 -18.96 14.40 0.09
N ARG A 29 -17.94 14.46 -0.78
CA ARG A 29 -16.84 13.50 -0.76
C ARG A 29 -15.76 13.94 0.22
N VAL A 30 -15.10 12.98 0.85
CA VAL A 30 -13.99 13.21 1.78
C VAL A 30 -12.62 12.94 1.13
N ILE A 31 -11.66 13.80 1.45
CA ILE A 31 -10.23 13.62 1.24
C ILE A 31 -9.56 13.53 2.61
N PHE A 32 -8.76 12.50 2.85
CA PHE A 32 -7.95 12.40 4.08
C PHE A 32 -6.63 11.67 3.83
N GLY A 33 -5.64 11.97 4.67
CA GLY A 33 -4.41 11.19 4.75
C GLY A 33 -4.53 10.11 5.83
N SER A 34 -4.04 8.91 5.55
CA SER A 34 -3.90 7.84 6.53
C SER A 34 -2.47 7.34 6.50
N VAL A 35 -1.81 7.40 7.65
CA VAL A 35 -0.43 6.97 7.83
C VAL A 35 -0.28 6.29 9.18
N SER A 36 0.60 5.29 9.23
CA SER A 36 0.87 4.48 10.41
C SER A 36 -0.34 3.64 10.87
N SER A 37 -0.11 2.87 11.93
CA SER A 37 -1.10 1.98 12.53
C SER A 37 -0.66 1.63 13.95
N ASP A 38 -1.62 1.54 14.87
CA ASP A 38 -1.39 1.04 16.23
C ASP A 38 -1.48 -0.51 16.30
N LYS A 39 -1.00 -1.10 17.40
CA LYS A 39 -0.99 -2.54 17.72
C LYS A 39 -2.31 -3.25 17.43
N ILE A 40 -3.45 -2.60 17.67
CA ILE A 40 -4.77 -3.20 17.42
C ILE A 40 -4.94 -3.52 15.93
N HIS A 41 -4.51 -2.65 15.03
CA HIS A 41 -4.60 -2.87 13.59
C HIS A 41 -3.71 -4.03 13.13
N PHE A 42 -2.54 -4.23 13.75
CA PHE A 42 -1.69 -5.39 13.45
C PHE A 42 -2.37 -6.70 13.89
N LYS A 43 -3.04 -6.72 15.04
CA LYS A 43 -3.82 -7.88 15.48
C LYS A 43 -4.98 -8.18 14.53
N MET A 44 -5.69 -7.15 14.08
CA MET A 44 -6.74 -7.28 13.07
C MET A 44 -6.16 -7.84 11.76
N GLY A 45 -5.04 -7.30 11.30
CA GLY A 45 -4.36 -7.77 10.09
C GLY A 45 -3.96 -9.24 10.14
N LEU A 46 -3.57 -9.77 11.31
CA LEU A 46 -3.31 -11.22 11.47
C LEU A 46 -4.58 -12.05 11.26
N ASN A 47 -5.71 -11.61 11.82
CA ASN A 47 -7.00 -12.28 11.61
C ASN A 47 -7.41 -12.23 10.13
N ASP A 48 -7.22 -11.07 9.49
CA ASP A 48 -7.50 -10.89 8.06
C ASP A 48 -6.63 -11.83 7.21
N MET A 49 -5.35 -11.98 7.56
CA MET A 49 -4.44 -12.92 6.87
C MET A 49 -4.93 -14.37 6.96
N PHE A 50 -5.39 -14.83 8.13
CA PHE A 50 -5.95 -16.18 8.26
C PHE A 50 -7.23 -16.35 7.43
N MET A 51 -8.10 -15.33 7.42
CA MET A 51 -9.32 -15.34 6.61
C MET A 51 -9.03 -15.33 5.10
N ILE A 52 -8.06 -14.53 4.66
CA ILE A 52 -7.65 -14.50 3.25
C ILE A 52 -7.10 -15.87 2.85
N LYS A 53 -6.29 -16.51 3.70
CA LYS A 53 -5.76 -17.86 3.40
C LYS A 53 -6.87 -18.91 3.29
N SER A 54 -7.90 -18.83 4.13
CA SER A 54 -9.01 -19.81 4.10
C SER A 54 -9.90 -19.63 2.86
N VAL A 55 -10.14 -18.38 2.43
CA VAL A 55 -11.04 -18.09 1.29
C VAL A 55 -10.31 -18.13 -0.05
N HIS A 56 -9.06 -17.68 -0.10
CA HIS A 56 -8.30 -17.45 -1.33
C HIS A 56 -7.02 -18.29 -1.45
N GLY A 57 -6.82 -19.26 -0.54
CA GLY A 57 -5.65 -20.13 -0.56
C GLY A 57 -4.34 -19.35 -0.41
N ASN A 58 -3.39 -19.61 -1.30
CA ASN A 58 -2.03 -19.07 -1.18
C ASN A 58 -1.83 -17.71 -1.87
N VAL A 59 -2.90 -16.92 -2.09
CA VAL A 59 -2.80 -15.61 -2.76
C VAL A 59 -1.81 -14.66 -2.06
N MET A 60 -1.72 -14.70 -0.73
CA MET A 60 -0.79 -13.86 0.02
C MET A 60 0.67 -14.25 -0.19
N GLU A 61 0.96 -15.53 -0.43
CA GLU A 61 2.32 -15.98 -0.73
C GLU A 61 2.77 -15.45 -2.10
N GLN A 62 1.85 -15.35 -3.05
CA GLN A 62 2.10 -14.77 -4.39
C GLN A 62 2.37 -13.26 -4.34
N MET A 63 1.96 -12.57 -3.27
CA MET A 63 2.29 -11.15 -3.09
C MET A 63 3.78 -10.93 -2.76
N ILE A 64 4.48 -11.96 -2.28
CA ILE A 64 5.93 -11.93 -2.08
C ILE A 64 6.60 -12.22 -3.42
N THR A 65 6.88 -11.17 -4.18
CA THR A 65 7.45 -11.27 -5.54
C THR A 65 8.97 -11.45 -5.54
N GLN A 66 9.65 -11.14 -4.43
CA GLN A 66 11.09 -11.36 -4.28
C GLN A 66 11.42 -11.91 -2.90
N LYS A 67 12.30 -12.91 -2.86
CA LYS A 67 12.91 -13.44 -1.65
C LYS A 67 14.42 -13.41 -1.82
N LEU A 68 15.09 -12.56 -1.06
CA LEU A 68 16.51 -12.28 -1.21
C LEU A 68 17.26 -12.69 0.07
N PRO A 69 18.41 -13.37 -0.01
CA PRO A 69 19.25 -13.56 1.16
C PRO A 69 19.84 -12.22 1.60
N ILE A 70 20.24 -12.12 2.87
CA ILE A 70 20.81 -10.89 3.44
C ILE A 70 22.01 -10.33 2.65
N ARG A 71 22.82 -11.20 2.02
CA ARG A 71 23.95 -10.80 1.17
C ARG A 71 23.54 -10.00 -0.07
N ASP A 72 22.30 -10.15 -0.54
CA ASP A 72 21.76 -9.57 -1.77
C ASP A 72 20.70 -8.49 -1.44
N PHE A 73 20.68 -7.96 -0.21
CA PHE A 73 19.64 -7.02 0.24
C PHE A 73 19.55 -5.73 -0.61
N SER A 74 20.65 -5.33 -1.25
CA SER A 74 20.72 -4.15 -2.10
C SER A 74 19.79 -4.27 -3.33
N GLU A 75 19.54 -5.50 -3.80
CA GLU A 75 18.64 -5.75 -4.92
C GLU A 75 17.19 -5.36 -4.60
N ALA A 76 16.79 -5.39 -3.33
CA ALA A 76 15.44 -5.00 -2.90
C ALA A 76 15.10 -3.53 -3.22
N PHE A 77 16.10 -2.67 -3.45
CA PHE A 77 15.91 -1.28 -3.84
C PHE A 77 15.81 -1.08 -5.36
N SER A 78 16.16 -2.09 -6.16
CA SER A 78 16.11 -2.07 -7.63
C SER A 78 14.76 -2.57 -8.16
N ARG A 79 13.68 -1.96 -7.68
CA ARG A 79 12.29 -2.41 -7.90
C ARG A 79 11.85 -2.34 -9.37
N GLN A 80 11.27 -3.43 -9.88
CA GLN A 80 10.52 -3.47 -11.13
C GLN A 80 9.04 -3.09 -10.94
N LYS A 81 8.38 -2.67 -12.03
CA LYS A 81 6.96 -2.28 -11.98
C LYS A 81 6.02 -3.39 -11.50
N THR A 82 6.39 -4.65 -11.71
CA THR A 82 5.62 -5.83 -11.32
C THR A 82 5.86 -6.27 -9.88
N ASP A 83 6.88 -5.72 -9.21
CA ASP A 83 7.19 -6.10 -7.84
C ASP A 83 6.17 -5.54 -6.86
N ILE A 84 5.71 -6.41 -5.95
CA ILE A 84 4.74 -6.09 -4.90
C ILE A 84 5.46 -6.01 -3.55
N LYS A 85 6.12 -7.09 -3.13
CA LYS A 85 6.80 -7.19 -1.83
C LYS A 85 8.07 -8.02 -1.92
N SER A 86 9.20 -7.41 -1.54
CA SER A 86 10.46 -8.10 -1.33
C SER A 86 10.62 -8.48 0.14
N VAL A 87 11.10 -9.71 0.41
CA VAL A 87 11.41 -10.22 1.74
C VAL A 87 12.88 -10.61 1.79
N ILE A 88 13.56 -10.18 2.86
CA ILE A 88 14.96 -10.54 3.13
C ILE A 88 14.97 -11.69 4.14
N TYR A 89 15.75 -12.74 3.87
CA TYR A 89 15.95 -13.87 4.79
C TYR A 89 17.41 -13.99 5.24
N PHE A 90 17.59 -14.58 6.42
CA PHE A 90 18.86 -14.74 7.12
C PHE A 90 19.32 -16.19 7.14
#